data_AF-O54304-F1
#
_entry.id   AF-O54304-F1
#
_cell.length_a   1.000
_cell.length_b   1.000
_cell.length_c   1.000
_cell.angle_alpha   90.00
_cell.angle_beta   90.00
_cell.angle_gamma   90.00
#
_symmetry.space_group_name_H-M   'P 1'
#
loop_
_entity.id
_entity.type
_entity.pdbx_description
1 polymer ?
#
loop_
_entity_poly.entity_id
_entity_poly.type
_entity_poly.pdbx_seq_one_letter_code
_entity_poly.pdbx_strand_id
1 'polypeptide(L)'
;TKPVTLATLARYISIAAEYQLLRNIELQEQDPSRCSALLATDDMVINSKIFQSLDLLLADIENAVSAGEKIDQLIHTLKGCLGQIGQTELVCYVIDIENRVKMGKIIALEELTDLRQKIRMIFKNYTIT
;
A
#
# COMPACT_ATOMS: atom_id res chain seq x y z
N THR A 1 -2.29 3.36 -25.30
CA THR A 1 -3.68 3.60 -24.80
C THR A 1 -4.38 4.50 -25.80
N LYS A 2 -5.61 4.18 -26.23
CA LYS A 2 -6.38 5.12 -27.07
C LYS A 2 -6.82 6.32 -26.21
N PRO A 3 -6.74 7.56 -26.70
CA PRO A 3 -7.15 8.72 -25.92
C PRO A 3 -8.65 8.65 -25.65
N VAL A 4 -9.02 8.76 -24.37
CA VAL A 4 -10.41 8.85 -23.92
C VAL A 4 -10.78 10.32 -23.88
N THR A 5 -11.87 10.70 -24.55
CA THR A 5 -12.37 12.08 -24.49
C THR A 5 -13.11 12.31 -23.18
N LEU A 6 -13.17 13.56 -22.72
CA LEU A 6 -13.95 13.94 -21.54
C LEU A 6 -15.42 13.50 -21.66
N ALA A 7 -16.00 13.61 -22.87
CA ALA A 7 -17.36 13.16 -23.17
C ALA A 7 -17.52 11.63 -23.05
N THR A 8 -16.48 10.86 -23.40
CA THR A 8 -16.47 9.41 -23.21
C THR A 8 -16.43 9.06 -21.72
N LEU A 9 -15.62 9.76 -20.94
CA LEU A 9 -15.52 9.55 -19.49
C LEU A 9 -16.83 9.88 -18.78
N ALA A 10 -17.42 11.06 -19.05
CA ALA A 10 -18.68 11.49 -18.46
C ALA A 10 -19.80 10.47 -18.70
N ARG A 11 -19.90 9.95 -19.93
CA ARG A 11 -20.88 8.91 -20.28
C ARG A 11 -20.72 7.64 -19.46
N TYR A 12 -19.50 7.15 -19.29
CA TYR A 12 -19.26 5.94 -18.50
C TYR A 12 -19.55 6.14 -17.01
N ILE A 13 -19.25 7.32 -16.47
CA ILE A 13 -19.61 7.68 -15.09
C ILE A 13 -21.13 7.69 -14.92
N SER A 14 -21.88 8.31 -15.85
CA SER A 14 -23.35 8.32 -15.81
C SER A 14 -23.94 6.91 -15.81
N ILE A 15 -23.45 6.04 -16.70
CA ILE A 15 -23.90 4.64 -16.78
C ILE A 15 -23.62 3.91 -15.46
N ALA A 16 -22.41 4.05 -14.92
CA ALA A 16 -22.03 3.41 -13.65
C ALA A 16 -22.92 3.88 -12.49
N ALA A 17 -23.20 5.19 -12.41
CA ALA A 17 -24.07 5.78 -11.39
C ALA A 17 -25.50 5.26 -11.49
N GLU A 18 -26.07 5.16 -12.69
CA GLU A 18 -27.40 4.57 -12.91
C GLU A 18 -27.45 3.11 -12.41
N TYR A 19 -26.44 2.30 -12.74
CA TYR A 19 -26.38 0.91 -12.27
C TYR A 19 -26.26 0.78 -10.75
N GLN A 20 -25.54 1.70 -10.09
CA GLN A 20 -25.44 1.73 -8.64
C GLN A 20 -26.80 2.06 -8.00
N LEU A 21 -27.47 3.10 -8.49
CA LEU A 21 -28.79 3.49 -8.01
C LEU A 21 -29.85 2.40 -8.21
N LEU A 22 -29.83 1.71 -9.36
CA LEU A 22 -30.71 0.56 -9.62
C LEU A 22 -30.52 -0.60 -8.63
N ARG A 23 -29.37 -0.68 -7.98
CA ARG A 23 -29.05 -1.67 -6.94
C ARG A 23 -29.27 -1.15 -5.52
N ASN A 24 -29.90 0.01 -5.37
CA ASN A 24 -30.02 0.73 -4.09
C ASN A 24 -28.65 0.99 -3.43
N ILE A 25 -27.61 1.22 -4.23
CA ILE A 25 -26.31 1.68 -3.74
C ILE A 25 -26.33 3.20 -3.82
N GLU A 26 -26.22 3.87 -2.67
CA GLU A 26 -26.13 5.33 -2.62
C GLU A 26 -24.84 5.81 -3.32
N LEU A 27 -24.99 6.85 -4.13
CA LEU A 27 -23.83 7.56 -4.68
C LEU A 27 -23.20 8.37 -3.56
N GLN A 28 -21.99 8.00 -3.18
CA GLN A 28 -21.18 8.76 -2.24
C GLN A 28 -19.98 9.33 -2.99
N GLU A 29 -19.61 10.57 -2.65
CA GLU A 29 -18.31 11.09 -3.07
C GLU A 29 -17.22 10.12 -2.60
N GLN A 30 -16.19 9.94 -3.42
CA GLN A 30 -15.02 9.20 -2.95
C GLN A 30 -14.41 9.99 -1.81
N ASP A 31 -14.64 9.52 -0.59
CA ASP A 31 -13.98 10.02 0.59
C ASP A 31 -12.57 9.40 0.63
N PRO A 32 -11.50 10.20 0.46
CA PRO A 32 -10.13 9.69 0.50
C PRO A 32 -9.79 9.04 1.84
N SER A 33 -10.49 9.43 2.91
CA SER A 33 -10.34 8.82 4.24
C SER A 33 -11.03 7.46 4.37
N ARG A 34 -11.98 7.15 3.47
CA ARG A 34 -12.71 5.87 3.38
C ARG A 34 -12.26 5.01 2.21
N CYS A 35 -11.09 5.28 1.62
CA CYS A 35 -10.36 4.27 0.83
C CYS A 35 -9.90 3.18 1.81
N SER A 36 -10.86 2.40 2.31
CA SER A 36 -10.66 1.39 3.32
C SER A 36 -9.69 0.38 2.75
N ALA A 37 -8.58 0.20 3.47
CA ALA A 37 -7.70 -0.94 3.33
C ALA A 37 -8.51 -2.20 2.98
N LEU A 38 -8.03 -2.99 2.01
CA LEU A 38 -8.61 -4.30 1.70
C LEU A 38 -8.63 -5.19 2.95
N LEU A 39 -7.63 -5.01 3.81
CA LEU A 39 -7.54 -5.61 5.13
C LEU A 39 -7.94 -4.56 6.17
N ALA A 40 -9.20 -4.62 6.61
CA ALA A 40 -9.69 -3.79 7.69
C ALA A 40 -8.85 -4.04 8.96
N THR A 41 -8.37 -2.94 9.52
CA THR A 41 -7.35 -2.91 10.58
C THR A 41 -8.00 -2.92 11.98
N ASP A 42 -9.27 -3.30 12.07
CA ASP A 42 -10.04 -3.39 13.31
C ASP A 42 -9.91 -4.76 14.01
N ASP A 43 -9.53 -5.81 13.28
CA ASP A 43 -9.25 -7.13 13.85
C ASP A 43 -7.79 -7.22 14.36
N MET A 44 -7.65 -7.32 15.69
CA MET A 44 -6.36 -7.39 16.39
C MET A 44 -5.53 -8.63 16.00
N VAL A 45 -6.17 -9.77 15.70
CA VAL A 45 -5.50 -11.01 15.31
C VAL A 45 -4.96 -10.88 13.89
N ILE A 46 -5.75 -10.29 12.98
CA ILE A 46 -5.34 -10.02 11.61
C ILE A 46 -4.19 -9.01 11.60
N ASN A 47 -4.29 -7.93 12.38
CA ASN A 47 -3.21 -6.94 12.52
C ASN A 47 -1.90 -7.53 13.02
N SER A 48 -1.95 -8.41 14.02
CA SER A 48 -0.76 -9.09 14.53
C SER A 48 -0.10 -9.95 13.46
N LYS A 49 -0.88 -10.69 12.67
CA LYS A 49 -0.37 -11.51 11.55
C LYS A 49 0.21 -10.66 10.42
N ILE A 50 -0.45 -9.55 10.09
CA ILE A 50 0.04 -8.59 9.09
C ILE A 50 1.37 -8.01 9.55
N PHE A 51 1.46 -7.55 10.80
CA PHE A 51 2.69 -7.01 11.37
C PHE A 51 3.83 -8.02 11.32
N GLN A 52 3.60 -9.26 11.75
CA GLN A 52 4.61 -10.33 11.69
C GLN A 52 5.07 -10.59 10.25
N SER A 53 4.14 -10.60 9.30
CA SER A 53 4.46 -10.82 7.89
C SER A 53 5.27 -9.67 7.29
N LEU A 54 4.96 -8.42 7.67
CA LEU A 54 5.73 -7.24 7.27
C LEU A 54 7.12 -7.22 7.91
N ASP A 55 7.25 -7.59 9.19
CA ASP A 55 8.53 -7.62 9.89
C ASP A 55 9.48 -8.69 9.31
N LEU A 56 8.93 -9.87 8.96
CA LEU A 56 9.66 -10.90 8.22
C LEU A 56 10.10 -10.41 6.84
N LEU A 57 9.20 -9.80 6.07
CA LEU A 57 9.54 -9.27 4.74
C LEU A 57 10.63 -8.19 4.81
N LEU A 58 10.60 -7.33 5.83
CA LEU A 58 11.65 -6.34 6.07
C LEU A 58 12.99 -7.00 6.43
N ALA A 59 12.97 -8.07 7.22
CA ALA A 59 14.18 -8.83 7.53
C ALA A 59 14.78 -9.49 6.28
N ASP A 60 13.94 -10.04 5.41
CA ASP A 60 14.37 -10.59 4.12
C ASP A 60 14.99 -9.52 3.22
N ILE A 61 14.41 -8.30 3.20
CA ILE A 61 14.97 -7.16 2.47
C ILE A 61 16.33 -6.75 3.04
N GLU A 62 16.47 -6.64 4.36
CA GLU A 62 17.73 -6.28 5.01
C GLU A 62 18.84 -7.31 4.76
N ASN A 63 18.49 -8.60 4.81
CA ASN A 63 19.42 -9.68 4.51
C ASN A 63 19.87 -9.64 3.04
N ALA A 64 18.92 -9.45 2.12
CA ALA A 64 19.21 -9.34 0.70
C ALA A 64 20.05 -8.10 0.37
N VAL A 65 19.80 -6.96 1.00
CA VAL A 65 20.65 -5.75 0.88
C VAL A 65 22.06 -6.03 1.39
N SER A 66 22.20 -6.68 2.54
CA SER A 66 23.51 -7.01 3.13
C SER A 66 24.30 -8.02 2.30
N ALA A 67 23.60 -8.95 1.63
CA ALA A 67 24.18 -9.92 0.71
C ALA A 67 24.44 -9.36 -0.70
N GLY A 68 23.96 -8.15 -1.01
CA GLY A 68 24.06 -7.54 -2.34
C GLY A 68 23.17 -8.21 -3.39
N GLU A 69 22.08 -8.85 -2.97
CA GLU A 69 21.12 -9.53 -3.83
C GLU A 69 20.10 -8.55 -4.44
N LYS A 70 19.37 -9.01 -5.46
CA LYS A 70 18.29 -8.24 -6.07
C LYS A 70 17.08 -8.18 -5.15
N ILE A 71 16.68 -6.96 -4.78
CA ILE A 71 15.56 -6.71 -3.87
C ILE A 71 14.29 -6.21 -4.57
N ASP A 72 14.30 -6.06 -5.90
CA ASP A 72 13.17 -5.52 -6.67
C ASP A 72 11.83 -6.18 -6.32
N GLN A 73 11.83 -7.51 -6.27
CA GLN A 73 10.63 -8.29 -5.98
C GLN A 73 10.17 -8.15 -4.53
N LEU A 74 11.10 -8.05 -3.58
CA LEU A 74 10.79 -7.88 -2.17
C LEU A 74 10.19 -6.49 -1.90
N ILE A 75 10.77 -5.45 -2.50
CA ILE A 75 10.24 -4.08 -2.43
C ILE A 75 8.87 -3.98 -3.11
N HIS A 76 8.70 -4.63 -4.27
CA HIS A 76 7.41 -4.68 -4.94
C HIS A 76 6.32 -5.35 -4.07
N THR A 77 6.69 -6.43 -3.39
CA THR A 77 5.82 -7.14 -2.46
C THR A 77 5.47 -6.26 -1.27
N LEU A 78 6.45 -5.56 -0.68
CA LEU A 78 6.24 -4.65 0.45
C LEU A 78 5.27 -3.52 0.10
N LYS A 79 5.44 -2.90 -1.08
CA LYS A 79 4.50 -1.92 -1.61
C LYS A 79 3.08 -2.49 -1.71
N GLY A 80 2.95 -3.71 -2.22
CA GLY A 80 1.67 -4.41 -2.33
C GLY A 80 1.01 -4.62 -0.97
N CYS A 81 1.76 -5.12 0.02
CA CYS A 81 1.26 -5.33 1.38
C CYS A 81 0.80 -4.01 2.02
N LEU A 82 1.60 -2.94 1.93
CA LEU A 82 1.25 -1.62 2.46
C LEU A 82 0.00 -1.03 1.79
N GLY A 83 -0.17 -1.23 0.49
CA GLY A 83 -1.36 -0.83 -0.24
C GLY A 83 -2.61 -1.58 0.20
N GLN A 84 -2.51 -2.88 0.46
CA GLN A 84 -3.63 -3.70 0.94
C GLN A 84 -4.10 -3.32 2.34
N ILE A 85 -3.20 -2.79 3.18
CA ILE A 85 -3.53 -2.29 4.53
C ILE A 85 -3.84 -0.79 4.56
N GLY A 86 -3.99 -0.14 3.40
CA GLY A 86 -4.41 1.26 3.29
C GLY A 86 -3.38 2.29 3.76
N GLN A 87 -2.09 1.91 3.89
CA GLN A 87 -1.03 2.80 4.37
C GLN A 87 -0.44 3.64 3.23
N THR A 88 -1.25 4.54 2.67
CA THR A 88 -0.93 5.31 1.45
C THR A 88 0.36 6.13 1.57
N GLU A 89 0.62 6.76 2.73
CA GLU A 89 1.86 7.53 2.96
C GLU A 89 3.12 6.66 2.87
N LEU A 90 3.08 5.46 3.47
CA LEU A 90 4.17 4.50 3.38
C LEU A 90 4.31 3.90 1.98
N VAL A 91 3.20 3.69 1.27
CA VAL A 91 3.24 3.24 -0.13
C VAL A 91 4.03 4.23 -0.99
N CYS A 92 3.81 5.54 -0.84
CA CYS A 92 4.58 6.56 -1.56
C CYS A 92 6.09 6.46 -1.26
N TYR A 93 6.45 6.31 0.02
CA TYR A 93 7.85 6.15 0.42
C TYR A 93 8.50 4.90 -0.18
N VAL A 94 7.78 3.76 -0.19
CA VAL A 94 8.28 2.52 -0.80
C VAL A 94 8.33 2.60 -2.33
N ILE A 95 7.45 3.37 -2.98
CA ILE A 95 7.54 3.64 -4.43
C ILE A 95 8.84 4.38 -4.77
N ASP A 96 9.24 5.35 -3.96
CA ASP A 96 10.51 6.08 -4.17
C ASP A 96 11.72 5.15 -4.02
N ILE A 97 11.65 4.22 -3.06
CA ILE A 97 12.65 3.15 -2.92
C ILE A 97 12.65 2.24 -4.16
N GLU A 98 11.48 1.75 -4.59
CA GLU A 98 11.34 0.85 -5.75
C GLU A 98 11.92 1.50 -7.02
N ASN A 99 11.65 2.78 -7.25
CA ASN A 99 12.18 3.53 -8.38
C ASN A 99 13.71 3.65 -8.33
N ARG A 100 14.29 3.89 -7.15
CA ARG A 100 15.75 3.95 -6.97
C ARG A 100 16.42 2.61 -7.21
N VAL A 101 15.83 1.52 -6.71
CA VAL A 101 16.32 0.15 -6.95
C VAL A 101 16.30 -0.18 -8.44
N LYS A 102 15.22 0.15 -9.15
CA LYS A 102 15.13 -0.04 -10.61
C LYS A 102 16.17 0.75 -11.39
N MET A 103 16.61 1.89 -10.86
CA MET A 103 17.70 2.70 -11.42
C MET A 103 19.10 2.20 -11.01
N GLY A 104 19.21 1.10 -10.28
CA GLY A 104 20.48 0.51 -9.84
C GLY A 104 21.13 1.22 -8.66
N LYS A 105 20.39 2.04 -7.91
CA LYS A 105 20.90 2.68 -6.69
C LYS A 105 20.81 1.72 -5.50
N ILE A 106 21.83 1.75 -4.65
CA ILE A 106 21.91 0.97 -3.42
C ILE A 106 21.02 1.64 -2.36
N ILE A 107 20.24 0.84 -1.63
CA ILE A 107 19.48 1.28 -0.45
C ILE A 107 20.40 1.24 0.77
N ALA A 108 20.37 2.28 1.60
CA ALA A 108 21.07 2.26 2.88
C ALA A 108 20.28 1.48 3.95
N LEU A 109 20.97 0.71 4.78
CA LEU A 109 20.36 0.00 5.93
C LEU A 109 19.63 0.94 6.90
N GLU A 110 20.08 2.20 6.99
CA GLU A 110 19.42 3.25 7.77
C GLU A 110 18.00 3.54 7.28
N GLU A 111 17.78 3.57 5.95
CA GLU A 111 16.46 3.82 5.35
C GLU A 111 15.50 2.66 5.63
N LEU A 112 16.00 1.42 5.68
CA LEU A 112 15.22 0.24 6.06
C LEU A 112 14.88 0.24 7.55
N THR A 113 15.80 0.71 8.38
CA THR A 113 15.58 0.84 9.83
C THR A 113 14.48 1.89 10.12
N ASP A 114 14.51 3.03 9.43
CA ASP A 114 13.46 4.05 9.51
C ASP A 114 12.11 3.51 9.03
N LEU A 115 12.09 2.77 7.92
CA LEU A 115 10.88 2.11 7.40
C LEU A 115 10.28 1.13 8.41
N ARG A 116 11.12 0.30 9.04
CA ARG A 116 10.68 -0.62 10.11
C ARG A 116 10.11 0.14 11.30
N GLN A 117 10.71 1.25 11.69
CA GLN A 117 10.20 2.07 12.80
C GLN A 117 8.83 2.68 12.47
N LYS A 118 8.63 3.20 11.26
CA LYS A 118 7.33 3.72 10.80
C LYS A 118 6.24 2.65 10.81
N ILE A 119 6.55 1.45 10.32
CA ILE A 119 5.63 0.31 10.36
C ILE A 119 5.27 -0.06 11.81
N ARG A 120 6.25 -0.12 12.71
CA ARG A 120 5.98 -0.37 14.14
C ARG A 120 5.08 0.68 14.79
N MET A 121 5.22 1.96 14.42
CA MET A 121 4.36 3.03 14.94
C MET A 121 2.90 2.84 14.52
N ILE A 122 2.66 2.43 13.28
CA ILE A 122 1.31 2.14 12.78
C ILE A 122 0.68 1.02 13.59
N PHE A 123 1.39 -0.09 13.78
CA PHE A 123 0.85 -1.26 14.49
C PHE A 123 0.77 -1.07 16.02
N LYS A 124 1.59 -0.21 16.62
CA LYS A 124 1.47 0.16 18.06
C LYS A 124 0.18 0.90 18.37
N ASN A 125 -0.32 1.70 17.44
CA ASN A 125 -1.56 2.45 17.65
C ASN A 125 -2.79 1.53 17.74
N TYR A 126 -2.72 0.30 17.23
CA TYR A 126 -3.81 -0.69 17.33
C TYR A 126 -3.83 -1.49 18.64
N THR A 127 -2.78 -1.40 19.46
CA THR A 127 -2.75 -2.01 20.82
C THR A 127 -3.41 -1.15 21.89
N ILE A 128 -3.84 0.08 21.57
CA ILE A 128 -4.48 1.02 22.50
C ILE A 128 -5.88 1.35 22.00
N THR A 129 -6.79 0.38 22.06
CA THR A 129 -8.25 0.63 22.07
C THR A 129 -8.96 -0.51 22.75
#